data_AF-A0A928WRY3-F1
#
_entry.id   AF-A0A928WRY3-F1
#
_cell.length_a   1.000
_cell.length_b   1.000
_cell.length_c   1.000
_cell.angle_alpha   90.00
_cell.angle_beta   90.00
_cell.angle_gamma   90.00
#
_symmetry.space_group_name_H-M   'P 1'
#
loop_
_entity.id
_entity.type
_entity.pdbx_description
1 polymer ?
#
loop_
_entity_poly.entity_id
_entity_poly.type
_entity_poly.pdbx_seq_one_letter_code
_entity_poly.pdbx_strand_id
1 'polypeptide(L)'
;MTVEPGQIPQPDTSINDRARPNENAGDSRENDHGESGKSRLTTPEATPDTASAAKPDTARSALDRLNNAEKKAQANAEMASGQLLFERGRYKQAIAHFQTALSLSNPVGSRGGEIQLWLVNAYIASGREAEGLALCRKLIVHPDLDTKQQSKRILYILEAPELELKPEWITKIPDLASMDDDSQIRYAQRPKKPRRRKPKPEPEPIDLSQVNTADNQFVWIALIGIALTLGGLFWLS
;
A
#
# COMPACT_ATOMS: atom_id res chain seq x y z
N MET A 1 -7.24 27.26 52.14
CA MET A 1 -8.20 27.78 51.15
C MET A 1 -8.29 26.76 50.03
N THR A 2 -9.40 26.04 50.05
CA THR A 2 -9.89 25.04 49.11
C THR A 2 -10.33 25.71 47.82
N VAL A 3 -9.87 25.25 46.64
CA VAL A 3 -10.62 25.25 45.36
C VAL A 3 -10.12 24.10 44.47
N GLU A 4 -11.08 23.42 43.85
CA GLU A 4 -11.02 22.21 43.03
C GLU A 4 -10.29 22.28 41.67
N PRO A 5 -9.95 21.12 41.07
CA PRO A 5 -9.53 20.99 39.68
C PRO A 5 -10.70 20.58 38.76
N GLY A 6 -10.95 21.34 37.69
CA GLY A 6 -11.89 20.90 36.65
C GLY A 6 -12.35 22.02 35.73
N GLN A 7 -11.57 22.34 34.69
CA GLN A 7 -12.10 23.07 33.54
C GLN A 7 -11.35 22.64 32.26
N ILE A 8 -12.10 22.03 31.35
CA ILE A 8 -11.68 21.68 29.98
C ILE A 8 -11.72 22.97 29.14
N PRO A 9 -10.67 23.32 28.36
CA PRO A 9 -10.78 24.42 27.41
C PRO A 9 -11.55 23.97 26.15
N GLN A 10 -12.62 24.70 25.83
CA GLN A 10 -13.36 24.60 24.57
C GLN A 10 -12.58 25.30 23.43
N PRO A 11 -12.68 24.86 22.17
CA PRO A 11 -12.07 25.56 21.05
C PRO A 11 -12.91 26.75 20.58
N ASP A 12 -12.29 27.93 20.49
CA ASP A 12 -12.85 29.14 19.91
C ASP A 12 -13.09 28.98 18.39
N THR A 13 -14.35 28.93 17.99
CA THR A 13 -14.81 29.12 16.61
C THR A 13 -15.03 30.61 16.34
N SER A 14 -14.06 31.24 15.68
CA SER A 14 -14.24 32.53 14.99
C SER A 14 -13.71 32.35 13.56
N ILE A 15 -14.57 32.09 12.59
CA ILE A 15 -15.11 33.11 11.67
C ILE A 15 -14.01 34.02 11.13
N ASN A 16 -13.62 33.80 9.87
CA ASN A 16 -13.28 34.90 8.99
C ASN A 16 -13.73 34.61 7.56
N ASP A 17 -14.86 35.23 7.22
CA ASP A 17 -15.35 35.52 5.88
C ASP A 17 -14.48 36.56 5.16
N ARG A 18 -14.40 36.45 3.83
CA ARG A 18 -13.86 37.37 2.77
C ARG A 18 -12.68 36.76 2.01
N ALA A 19 -12.60 36.78 0.68
CA ALA A 19 -13.45 37.34 -0.37
C ALA A 19 -13.07 36.71 -1.74
N ARG A 20 -14.07 36.51 -2.59
CA ARG A 20 -14.04 36.55 -4.07
C ARG A 20 -15.31 37.34 -4.46
N PRO A 21 -15.36 38.15 -5.55
CA PRO A 21 -14.96 37.75 -6.90
C PRO A 21 -14.36 38.86 -7.80
N ASN A 22 -13.86 38.48 -8.98
CA ASN A 22 -13.69 39.35 -10.15
C ASN A 22 -13.77 38.41 -11.39
N GLU A 23 -14.91 38.27 -12.06
CA GLU A 23 -15.38 39.10 -13.18
C GLU A 23 -14.29 39.39 -14.24
N ASN A 24 -14.28 38.61 -15.30
CA ASN A 24 -13.96 39.17 -16.60
C ASN A 24 -14.78 38.45 -17.68
N ALA A 25 -15.69 39.22 -18.27
CA ALA A 25 -16.49 38.92 -19.43
C ALA A 25 -15.99 39.80 -20.59
N GLY A 26 -16.11 39.29 -21.83
CA GLY A 26 -15.85 40.04 -23.06
C GLY A 26 -15.08 39.16 -24.06
N ASP A 27 -15.71 38.41 -24.96
CA ASP A 27 -16.62 38.76 -26.07
C ASP A 27 -15.88 38.65 -27.42
N SER A 28 -16.66 38.22 -28.42
CA SER A 28 -16.55 38.49 -29.86
C SER A 28 -15.89 37.46 -30.80
N ARG A 29 -16.76 36.99 -31.72
CA ARG A 29 -16.58 36.63 -33.15
C ARG A 29 -16.33 35.14 -33.43
N GLU A 30 -17.31 34.35 -33.84
CA GLU A 30 -18.13 34.43 -35.08
C GLU A 30 -17.27 34.41 -36.34
N ASN A 31 -17.28 33.26 -37.02
CA ASN A 31 -17.16 33.15 -38.47
C ASN A 31 -17.67 31.76 -38.89
N ASP A 32 -18.91 31.79 -39.37
CA ASP A 32 -19.54 30.82 -40.25
C ASP A 32 -19.02 31.03 -41.68
N HIS A 33 -18.71 29.93 -42.38
CA HIS A 33 -18.78 29.83 -43.84
C HIS A 33 -18.76 28.36 -44.23
N GLY A 34 -19.94 27.84 -44.58
CA GLY A 34 -20.05 26.67 -45.45
C GLY A 34 -19.88 27.04 -46.92
N GLU A 35 -19.38 26.11 -47.74
CA GLU A 35 -20.07 25.69 -48.97
C GLU A 35 -19.40 24.46 -49.62
N SER A 36 -20.19 23.39 -49.72
CA SER A 36 -20.53 22.62 -50.93
C SER A 36 -19.47 22.30 -52.00
N GLY A 37 -19.37 21.02 -52.36
CA GLY A 37 -18.72 20.58 -53.60
C GLY A 37 -18.65 19.07 -53.81
N LYS A 38 -19.76 18.46 -54.27
CA LYS A 38 -19.82 17.06 -54.75
C LYS A 38 -19.03 16.89 -56.05
N SER A 39 -18.25 15.79 -56.20
CA SER A 39 -18.37 14.79 -57.29
C SER A 39 -17.07 14.05 -57.59
N ARG A 40 -17.18 12.71 -57.61
CA ARG A 40 -16.84 11.80 -58.72
C ARG A 40 -15.90 10.65 -58.36
N LEU A 41 -16.51 9.48 -58.44
CA LEU A 41 -15.98 8.13 -58.52
C LEU A 41 -15.04 7.94 -59.72
N THR A 42 -13.82 7.44 -59.50
CA THR A 42 -13.08 6.59 -60.44
C THR A 42 -12.04 5.75 -59.68
N THR A 43 -12.26 4.43 -59.64
CA THR A 43 -11.20 3.42 -59.50
C THR A 43 -10.88 2.94 -60.93
N PRO A 44 -9.60 2.70 -61.29
CA PRO A 44 -9.12 1.32 -61.27
C PRO A 44 -7.66 1.14 -60.82
N GLU A 45 -7.46 0.16 -59.93
CA GLU A 45 -6.42 -0.89 -59.97
C GLU A 45 -5.02 -0.57 -60.55
N ALA A 46 -4.01 -0.56 -59.68
CA ALA A 46 -2.64 -0.98 -60.00
C ALA A 46 -1.94 -1.55 -58.75
N THR A 47 -1.19 -2.62 -58.99
CA THR A 47 -0.47 -3.56 -58.13
C THR A 47 0.54 -2.97 -57.11
N PRO A 48 1.01 -3.79 -56.14
CA PRO A 48 1.72 -3.33 -54.95
C PRO A 48 3.20 -3.13 -55.21
N ASP A 49 3.64 -1.88 -55.28
CA ASP A 49 5.06 -1.56 -55.25
C ASP A 49 5.58 -1.59 -53.82
N THR A 50 6.45 -2.56 -53.63
CA THR A 50 7.25 -2.83 -52.45
C THR A 50 8.31 -1.74 -52.30
N ALA A 51 8.58 -1.39 -51.04
CA ALA A 51 9.72 -0.58 -50.57
C ALA A 51 9.69 0.94 -50.87
N SER A 52 9.49 1.73 -49.80
CA SER A 52 10.40 2.81 -49.38
C SER A 52 9.63 3.89 -48.63
N ALA A 53 9.57 3.76 -47.30
CA ALA A 53 9.50 4.87 -46.32
C ALA A 53 9.21 4.28 -44.93
N ALA A 54 10.15 3.53 -44.36
CA ALA A 54 10.13 3.28 -42.92
C ALA A 54 10.32 4.64 -42.22
N LYS A 55 9.22 5.23 -41.75
CA LYS A 55 9.17 6.58 -41.18
C LYS A 55 10.21 6.72 -40.04
N PRO A 56 10.97 7.82 -39.97
CA PRO A 56 11.93 8.08 -38.89
C PRO A 56 11.27 8.09 -37.48
N ASP A 57 9.95 8.27 -37.43
CA ASP A 57 9.15 8.29 -36.20
C ASP A 57 9.08 6.92 -35.51
N THR A 58 9.11 5.82 -36.27
CA THR A 58 9.12 4.46 -35.70
C THR A 58 10.46 4.12 -35.04
N ALA A 59 11.58 4.57 -35.62
CA ALA A 59 12.91 4.36 -35.05
C ALA A 59 13.11 5.17 -33.75
N ARG A 60 12.67 6.43 -33.73
CA ARG A 60 12.68 7.28 -32.53
C ARG A 60 11.81 6.70 -31.41
N SER A 61 10.58 6.30 -31.76
CA SER A 61 9.67 5.65 -30.79
C SER A 61 10.22 4.34 -30.24
N ALA A 62 10.95 3.57 -31.05
CA ALA A 62 11.61 2.34 -30.59
C ALA A 62 12.74 2.65 -29.61
N LEU A 63 13.58 3.65 -29.88
CA LEU A 63 14.64 4.09 -28.98
C LEU A 63 14.08 4.58 -27.64
N ASP A 64 13.00 5.38 -27.67
CA ASP A 64 12.35 5.87 -26.46
C ASP A 64 11.77 4.73 -25.59
N ARG A 65 11.24 3.69 -26.22
CA ARG A 65 10.77 2.48 -25.52
C ARG A 65 11.92 1.72 -24.86
N LEU A 66 13.06 1.58 -25.54
CA LEU A 66 14.25 0.95 -24.97
C LEU A 66 14.77 1.75 -23.76
N ASN A 67 14.93 3.07 -23.91
CA ASN A 67 15.34 3.96 -22.83
C ASN A 67 14.39 3.88 -21.62
N ASN A 68 13.08 3.79 -21.84
CA ASN A 68 12.10 3.64 -20.77
C ASN A 68 12.20 2.25 -20.11
N ALA A 69 12.40 1.19 -20.89
CA ALA A 69 12.59 -0.16 -20.36
C ALA A 69 13.87 -0.23 -19.50
N GLU A 70 14.97 0.39 -19.94
CA GLU A 70 16.21 0.49 -19.17
C GLU A 70 16.01 1.26 -17.87
N LYS A 71 15.34 2.42 -17.90
CA LYS A 71 14.99 3.17 -16.67
C LYS A 71 14.16 2.34 -15.71
N LYS A 72 13.17 1.60 -16.22
CA LYS A 72 12.34 0.69 -15.41
C LYS A 72 13.17 -0.46 -14.83
N ALA A 73 14.12 -1.00 -15.56
CA ALA A 73 15.01 -2.06 -15.06
C ALA A 73 15.93 -1.51 -13.96
N GLN A 74 16.51 -0.33 -14.16
CA GLN A 74 17.35 0.35 -13.18
C GLN A 74 16.56 0.69 -11.90
N ALA A 75 15.34 1.19 -12.02
CA ALA A 75 14.48 1.44 -10.86
C ALA A 75 14.26 0.18 -10.01
N ASN A 76 14.13 -0.99 -10.64
CA ASN A 76 13.92 -2.24 -9.91
C ASN A 76 15.21 -2.73 -9.24
N ALA A 77 16.34 -2.56 -9.90
CA ALA A 77 17.64 -2.90 -9.34
C ALA A 77 17.93 -2.04 -8.10
N GLU A 78 17.64 -0.73 -8.16
CA GLU A 78 17.74 0.18 -7.03
C GLU A 78 16.76 -0.20 -5.90
N MET A 79 15.50 -0.50 -6.23
CA MET A 79 14.53 -0.96 -5.24
C MET A 79 14.97 -2.25 -4.54
N ALA A 80 15.44 -3.25 -5.29
CA ALA A 80 15.93 -4.52 -4.73
C ALA A 80 17.18 -4.33 -3.86
N SER A 81 18.10 -3.44 -4.26
CA SER A 81 19.27 -3.08 -3.45
C SER A 81 18.85 -2.38 -2.16
N GLY A 82 17.87 -1.48 -2.23
CA GLY A 82 17.27 -0.83 -1.06
C GLY A 82 16.63 -1.84 -0.10
N GLN A 83 15.86 -2.81 -0.61
CA GLN A 83 15.26 -3.89 0.18
C GLN A 83 16.34 -4.73 0.90
N LEU A 84 17.37 -5.17 0.18
CA LEU A 84 18.46 -5.95 0.76
C LEU A 84 19.19 -5.18 1.89
N LEU A 85 19.40 -3.87 1.72
CA LEU A 85 20.02 -3.03 2.74
C LEU A 85 19.08 -2.80 3.93
N PHE A 86 17.78 -2.64 3.67
CA PHE A 86 16.75 -2.52 4.70
C PHE A 86 16.70 -3.76 5.58
N GLU A 87 16.68 -4.96 4.99
CA GLU A 87 16.70 -6.24 5.71
C GLU A 87 17.97 -6.42 6.56
N ARG A 88 19.09 -5.81 6.16
CA ARG A 88 20.35 -5.80 6.91
C ARG A 88 20.43 -4.70 7.98
N GLY A 89 19.34 -3.96 8.20
CA GLY A 89 19.28 -2.86 9.17
C GLY A 89 20.02 -1.57 8.73
N ARG A 90 20.50 -1.49 7.48
CA ARG A 90 21.20 -0.31 6.94
C ARG A 90 20.22 0.72 6.38
N TYR A 91 19.31 1.21 7.23
CA TYR A 91 18.15 2.01 6.80
C TYR A 91 18.52 3.31 6.08
N LYS A 92 19.56 4.03 6.51
CA LYS A 92 20.00 5.27 5.83
C LYS A 92 20.44 5.04 4.38
N GLN A 93 21.11 3.93 4.11
CA GLN A 93 21.54 3.56 2.76
C GLN A 93 20.34 3.07 1.93
N ALA A 94 19.45 2.28 2.54
CA ALA A 94 18.20 1.85 1.91
C ALA A 94 17.34 3.04 1.45
N ILE A 95 17.20 4.09 2.29
CA ILE A 95 16.49 5.33 1.94
C ILE A 95 17.07 5.95 0.67
N ALA A 96 18.40 6.04 0.54
CA ALA A 96 19.04 6.60 -0.65
C ALA A 96 18.70 5.79 -1.91
N HIS A 97 18.77 4.47 -1.84
CA HIS A 97 18.39 3.59 -2.96
C HIS A 97 16.90 3.72 -3.33
N PHE A 98 16.00 3.79 -2.34
CA PHE A 98 14.57 3.99 -2.60
C PHE A 98 14.27 5.36 -3.21
N GLN A 99 14.98 6.42 -2.79
CA GLN A 99 14.86 7.74 -3.42
C GLN A 99 15.32 7.73 -4.88
N THR A 100 16.44 7.06 -5.18
CA THR A 100 16.93 6.85 -6.55
C THR A 100 15.91 6.06 -7.37
N ALA A 101 15.40 4.93 -6.86
CA ALA A 101 14.38 4.14 -7.51
C ALA A 101 13.11 4.97 -7.81
N LEU A 102 12.68 5.80 -6.84
CA LEU A 102 11.52 6.66 -7.00
C LEU A 102 11.73 7.68 -8.12
N SER A 103 12.90 8.29 -8.22
CA SER A 103 13.25 9.26 -9.27
C SER A 103 13.23 8.67 -10.69
N LEU A 104 13.45 7.35 -10.81
CA LEU A 104 13.42 6.60 -12.06
C LEU A 104 12.03 6.03 -12.41
N SER A 105 11.06 6.17 -11.50
CA SER A 105 9.71 5.62 -11.61
C SER A 105 8.66 6.71 -11.69
N ASN A 106 7.44 6.37 -12.12
CA ASN A 106 6.30 7.28 -12.00
C ASN A 106 5.73 7.18 -10.57
N PRO A 107 5.79 8.24 -9.74
CA PRO A 107 5.31 8.22 -8.35
C PRO A 107 3.82 7.92 -8.19
N VAL A 108 3.03 8.12 -9.25
CA VAL A 108 1.57 7.92 -9.25
C VAL A 108 1.20 6.51 -9.74
N GLY A 109 2.15 5.78 -10.33
CA GLY A 109 1.94 4.41 -10.76
C GLY A 109 2.08 3.41 -9.62
N SER A 110 1.55 2.20 -9.80
CA SER A 110 1.60 1.11 -8.80
C SER A 110 3.03 0.87 -8.26
N ARG A 111 4.03 0.80 -9.15
CA ARG A 111 5.44 0.65 -8.74
C ARG A 111 5.97 1.83 -7.93
N GLY A 112 5.61 3.06 -8.31
CA GLY A 112 6.02 4.25 -7.57
C GLY A 112 5.43 4.26 -6.16
N GLY A 113 4.16 3.87 -6.04
CA GLY A 113 3.48 3.68 -4.76
C GLY A 113 4.17 2.63 -3.87
N GLU A 114 4.55 1.47 -4.44
CA GLU A 114 5.29 0.44 -3.71
C GLU A 114 6.65 0.96 -3.20
N ILE A 115 7.42 1.65 -4.05
CA ILE A 115 8.70 2.25 -3.66
C ILE A 115 8.50 3.29 -2.53
N GLN A 116 7.45 4.10 -2.62
CA GLN A 116 7.12 5.08 -1.58
C GLN A 116 6.73 4.41 -0.26
N LEU A 117 6.04 3.27 -0.31
CA LEU A 117 5.71 2.49 0.89
C LEU A 117 6.96 1.92 1.56
N TRP A 118 7.90 1.39 0.77
CA TRP A 118 9.23 0.98 1.26
C TRP A 118 10.00 2.15 1.88
N LEU A 119 9.93 3.32 1.26
CA LEU A 119 10.54 4.54 1.77
C LEU A 119 9.92 4.98 3.11
N VAL A 120 8.59 4.88 3.27
CA VAL A 120 7.90 5.12 4.56
C VAL A 120 8.45 4.20 5.65
N ASN A 121 8.51 2.90 5.38
CA ASN A 121 9.03 1.91 6.33
C ASN A 121 10.50 2.18 6.69
N ALA A 122 11.32 2.56 5.70
CA ALA A 122 12.71 2.92 5.91
C ALA A 122 12.88 4.17 6.79
N TYR A 123 12.03 5.19 6.62
CA TYR A 123 12.04 6.36 7.49
C TYR A 123 11.71 6.01 8.93
N ILE A 124 10.64 5.25 9.16
CA ILE A 124 10.22 4.81 10.49
C ILE A 124 11.33 3.99 11.16
N ALA A 125 11.87 2.98 10.46
CA ALA A 125 12.94 2.12 10.98
C ALA A 125 14.24 2.89 11.29
N SER A 126 14.49 4.01 10.62
CA SER A 126 15.65 4.87 10.87
C SER A 126 15.45 5.89 12.02
N GLY A 127 14.29 5.89 12.68
CA GLY A 127 13.92 6.86 13.72
C GLY A 127 13.43 8.20 13.17
N ARG A 128 13.20 8.32 11.85
CA ARG A 128 12.67 9.52 11.18
C ARG A 128 11.17 9.42 11.00
N GLU A 129 10.46 9.17 12.09
CA GLU A 129 9.04 8.86 12.07
C GLU A 129 8.19 9.99 11.49
N ALA A 130 8.53 11.25 11.78
CA ALA A 130 7.83 12.42 11.23
C ALA A 130 7.87 12.47 9.69
N GLU A 131 9.01 12.13 9.06
CA GLU A 131 9.14 12.07 7.60
C GLU A 131 8.31 10.91 7.02
N GLY A 132 8.37 9.74 7.66
CA GLY A 132 7.58 8.56 7.28
C GLY A 132 6.08 8.82 7.36
N LEU A 133 5.61 9.47 8.43
CA LEU A 133 4.21 9.79 8.67
C LEU A 133 3.70 10.84 7.68
N ALA A 134 4.49 11.89 7.41
CA ALA A 134 4.16 12.90 6.40
C ALA A 134 4.05 12.29 4.98
N LEU A 135 4.93 11.36 4.63
CA LEU A 135 4.85 10.64 3.36
C LEU A 135 3.64 9.69 3.34
N CYS A 136 3.40 8.95 4.41
CA CYS A 136 2.27 8.02 4.55
C CYS A 136 0.91 8.74 4.36
N ARG A 137 0.73 9.91 4.98
CA ARG A 137 -0.48 10.75 4.80
C ARG A 137 -0.72 11.13 3.34
N LYS A 138 0.33 11.39 2.56
CA LYS A 138 0.21 11.69 1.12
C LYS A 138 -0.22 10.46 0.30
N LEU A 139 0.19 9.27 0.70
CA LEU A 139 -0.12 8.03 -0.03
C LEU A 139 -1.57 7.55 0.15
N ILE A 140 -2.31 8.09 1.12
CA ILE A 140 -3.73 7.74 1.33
C ILE A 140 -4.63 8.20 0.16
N VAL A 141 -4.18 9.18 -0.62
CA VAL A 141 -4.87 9.66 -1.83
C VAL A 141 -4.27 9.10 -3.12
N HIS A 142 -3.34 8.14 -3.03
CA HIS A 142 -2.72 7.52 -4.19
C HIS A 142 -3.76 6.76 -5.05
N PRO A 143 -3.68 6.79 -6.39
CA PRO A 143 -4.67 6.14 -7.25
C PRO A 143 -4.60 4.61 -7.24
N ASP A 144 -3.43 4.04 -6.96
CA ASP A 144 -3.28 2.60 -6.73
C ASP A 144 -3.95 2.19 -5.40
N LEU A 145 -4.90 1.26 -5.49
CA LEU A 145 -5.73 0.84 -4.35
C LEU A 145 -4.91 0.16 -3.25
N ASP A 146 -3.94 -0.66 -3.62
CA ASP A 146 -3.10 -1.39 -2.67
C ASP A 146 -2.23 -0.42 -1.88
N THR A 147 -1.55 0.50 -2.57
CA THR A 147 -0.74 1.56 -1.95
C THR A 147 -1.58 2.38 -0.97
N LYS A 148 -2.78 2.78 -1.37
CA LYS A 148 -3.72 3.51 -0.52
C LYS A 148 -4.12 2.73 0.72
N GLN A 149 -4.46 1.45 0.56
CA GLN A 149 -4.90 0.60 1.68
C GLN A 149 -3.75 0.32 2.66
N GLN A 150 -2.56 0.03 2.16
CA GLN A 150 -1.37 -0.18 2.97
C GLN A 150 -1.00 1.08 3.75
N SER A 151 -1.06 2.25 3.09
CA SER A 151 -0.76 3.53 3.74
C SER A 151 -1.75 3.85 4.87
N LYS A 152 -3.05 3.58 4.69
CA LYS A 152 -4.04 3.70 5.77
C LYS A 152 -3.72 2.79 6.97
N ARG A 153 -3.30 1.55 6.73
CA ARG A 153 -2.92 0.60 7.79
C ARG A 153 -1.69 1.08 8.55
N ILE A 154 -0.66 1.53 7.84
CA ILE A 154 0.55 2.07 8.47
C ILE A 154 0.19 3.32 9.27
N LEU A 155 -0.58 4.25 8.70
CA LEU A 155 -0.99 5.47 9.42
C LEU A 155 -1.75 5.13 10.71
N TYR A 156 -2.67 4.17 10.65
CA TYR A 156 -3.41 3.72 11.83
C TYR A 156 -2.51 3.22 12.96
N ILE A 157 -1.44 2.48 12.62
CA ILE A 157 -0.48 1.97 13.60
C ILE A 157 0.33 3.12 14.20
N LEU A 158 0.78 4.07 13.38
CA LEU A 158 1.61 5.19 13.83
C LEU A 158 0.84 6.24 14.63
N GLU A 159 -0.45 6.43 14.35
CA GLU A 159 -1.31 7.38 15.08
C GLU A 159 -2.04 6.72 16.27
N ALA A 160 -1.81 5.42 16.52
CA ALA A 160 -2.48 4.71 17.59
C ALA A 160 -2.14 5.36 18.95
N PRO A 161 -3.15 5.71 19.77
CA PRO A 161 -2.91 6.27 21.10
C PRO A 161 -2.27 5.24 22.01
N GLU A 162 -1.45 5.70 22.96
CA GLU A 162 -0.91 4.83 24.00
C GLU A 162 -2.04 4.20 24.81
N LEU A 163 -1.93 2.90 25.06
CA LEU A 163 -2.94 2.18 25.80
C LEU A 163 -2.86 2.53 27.29
N GLU A 164 -3.94 3.01 27.87
CA GLU A 164 -4.02 3.29 29.30
C GLU A 164 -3.94 1.98 30.11
N LEU A 165 -2.79 1.76 30.75
CA LEU A 165 -2.57 0.62 31.64
C LEU A 165 -3.10 0.94 33.03
N LYS A 166 -4.25 0.35 33.34
CA LYS A 166 -4.82 0.42 34.69
C LYS A 166 -3.92 -0.29 35.71
N PRO A 167 -3.66 0.31 36.89
CA PRO A 167 -2.72 -0.23 37.88
C PRO A 167 -3.18 -1.56 38.47
N GLU A 168 -4.48 -1.87 38.46
CA GLU A 168 -5.02 -3.17 38.84
C GLU A 168 -4.60 -4.33 37.91
N TRP A 169 -4.12 -4.04 36.69
CA TRP A 169 -3.69 -5.06 35.72
C TRP A 169 -2.18 -5.29 35.72
N ILE A 170 -1.41 -4.44 36.38
CA ILE A 170 0.05 -4.53 36.45
C ILE A 170 0.48 -5.06 37.82
N THR A 171 1.14 -6.21 37.81
CA THR A 171 1.97 -6.64 38.94
C THR A 171 3.31 -5.93 38.81
N LYS A 172 3.69 -5.10 39.80
CA LYS A 172 5.01 -4.45 39.82
C LYS A 172 6.10 -5.51 39.91
N ILE A 173 7.01 -5.54 38.94
CA ILE A 173 8.20 -6.38 39.00
C ILE A 173 9.10 -5.79 40.11
N PRO A 174 9.43 -6.55 41.16
CA PRO A 174 10.31 -6.07 42.21
C PRO A 174 11.72 -5.82 41.66
N ASP A 175 12.42 -4.83 42.21
CA ASP A 175 13.81 -4.55 41.85
C ASP A 175 14.70 -5.71 42.30
N LEU A 176 15.45 -6.28 41.36
CA LEU A 176 16.27 -7.47 41.57
C LEU A 176 17.74 -7.11 41.85
N ALA A 177 18.13 -5.83 41.76
CA ALA A 177 19.52 -5.40 41.89
C ALA A 177 20.12 -5.59 43.30
N SER A 178 19.27 -5.70 44.33
CA SER A 178 19.68 -5.94 45.72
C SER A 178 19.46 -7.38 46.18
N MET A 179 19.12 -8.31 45.29
CA MET A 179 19.07 -9.72 45.65
C MET A 179 20.51 -10.23 45.65
N ASP A 180 21.04 -10.54 46.84
CA ASP A 180 22.29 -11.28 46.96
C ASP A 180 22.21 -12.54 46.09
N ASP A 181 23.33 -12.89 45.44
CA ASP A 181 23.52 -14.12 44.68
C ASP A 181 23.53 -15.31 45.65
N ASP A 182 22.37 -15.54 46.28
CA ASP A 182 22.16 -16.59 47.25
C ASP A 182 22.04 -17.88 46.44
N SER A 183 23.20 -18.35 45.98
CA SER A 183 23.49 -19.65 45.36
C SER A 183 23.01 -20.85 46.20
N GLN A 184 22.46 -20.57 47.39
CA GLN A 184 21.76 -21.47 48.29
C GLN A 184 20.27 -21.66 47.96
N ILE A 185 19.64 -20.82 47.13
CA ILE A 185 18.34 -21.14 46.52
C ILE A 185 18.59 -22.14 45.38
N ARG A 186 19.06 -23.33 45.77
CA ARG A 186 18.72 -24.53 45.03
C ARG A 186 17.19 -24.58 45.10
N TYR A 187 16.52 -24.08 44.06
CA TYR A 187 15.20 -24.56 43.73
C TYR A 187 15.36 -26.07 43.71
N ALA A 188 14.98 -26.73 44.81
CA ALA A 188 14.93 -28.16 44.85
C ALA A 188 13.94 -28.46 43.74
N GLN A 189 14.47 -28.86 42.58
CA GLN A 189 13.75 -29.50 41.52
C GLN A 189 13.28 -30.80 42.16
N ARG A 190 12.28 -30.70 43.04
CA ARG A 190 11.50 -31.85 43.48
C ARG A 190 11.09 -32.46 42.16
N PRO A 191 11.55 -33.68 41.81
CA PRO A 191 11.19 -34.28 40.55
C PRO A 191 9.68 -34.21 40.50
N LYS A 192 9.15 -33.36 39.60
CA LYS A 192 7.72 -33.17 39.46
C LYS A 192 7.23 -34.58 39.16
N LYS A 193 6.42 -35.17 40.05
CA LYS A 193 5.60 -36.34 39.70
C LYS A 193 5.05 -36.04 38.32
N PRO A 194 5.16 -36.94 37.33
CA PRO A 194 4.70 -36.66 35.99
C PRO A 194 3.28 -36.14 36.11
N ARG A 195 3.10 -34.83 35.90
CA ARG A 195 1.78 -34.22 35.91
C ARG A 195 1.12 -34.88 34.73
N ARG A 196 0.21 -35.82 35.02
CA ARG A 196 -0.72 -36.35 34.05
C ARG A 196 -1.26 -35.10 33.34
N ARG A 197 -0.88 -34.93 32.07
CA ARG A 197 -1.33 -33.79 31.27
C ARG A 197 -2.83 -33.78 31.45
N LYS A 198 -3.37 -32.75 32.10
CA LYS A 198 -4.81 -32.54 32.01
C LYS A 198 -5.08 -32.46 30.50
N PRO A 199 -6.04 -33.23 29.96
CA PRO A 199 -6.44 -33.04 28.58
C PRO A 199 -6.69 -31.55 28.39
N LYS A 200 -6.07 -30.99 27.34
CA LYS A 200 -6.25 -29.59 26.97
C LYS A 200 -7.77 -29.38 26.88
N PRO A 201 -8.34 -28.33 27.50
CA PRO A 201 -9.76 -28.03 27.30
C PRO A 201 -10.01 -28.07 25.80
N GLU A 202 -10.95 -28.91 25.38
CA GLU A 202 -11.32 -28.97 23.97
C GLU A 202 -11.72 -27.54 23.58
N PRO A 203 -11.14 -26.99 22.50
CA PRO A 203 -11.57 -25.68 22.03
C PRO A 203 -13.08 -25.76 21.87
N GLU A 204 -13.80 -24.81 22.47
CA GLU A 204 -15.24 -24.74 22.31
C GLU A 204 -15.56 -24.79 20.81
N PRO A 205 -16.56 -25.59 20.40
CA PRO A 205 -16.89 -25.72 19.00
C PRO A 205 -17.17 -24.31 18.45
N ILE A 206 -16.27 -23.86 17.57
CA ILE A 206 -16.42 -22.57 16.90
C ILE A 206 -17.75 -22.63 16.17
N ASP A 207 -18.64 -21.71 16.51
CA ASP A 207 -19.93 -21.61 15.87
C ASP A 207 -19.74 -21.28 14.39
N LEU A 208 -20.07 -22.24 13.53
CA LEU A 208 -19.91 -22.13 12.08
C LEU A 208 -20.80 -21.04 11.45
N SER A 209 -21.75 -20.47 12.21
CA SER A 209 -22.52 -19.30 11.78
C SER A 209 -21.76 -17.98 11.93
N GLN A 210 -20.70 -17.94 12.77
CA GLN A 210 -19.87 -16.75 12.96
C GLN A 210 -18.74 -16.62 11.93
N VAL A 211 -18.45 -17.69 11.18
CA VAL A 211 -17.47 -17.61 10.08
C VAL A 211 -18.14 -17.01 8.85
N ASN A 212 -17.62 -15.87 8.41
CA ASN A 212 -18.09 -15.18 7.21
C ASN A 212 -17.89 -16.05 5.96
N THR A 213 -18.97 -16.70 5.52
CA THR A 213 -19.01 -17.59 4.34
C THR A 213 -19.45 -16.87 3.07
N ALA A 214 -19.64 -15.54 3.12
CA ALA A 214 -20.14 -14.75 1.99
C ALA A 214 -19.20 -14.75 0.77
N ASP A 215 -17.91 -15.03 0.97
CA ASP A 215 -16.86 -14.91 -0.06
C ASP A 215 -16.47 -16.26 -0.73
N ASN A 216 -17.36 -17.27 -0.66
CA ASN A 216 -17.09 -18.61 -1.20
C ASN A 216 -17.52 -18.79 -2.67
N GLN A 217 -17.55 -17.72 -3.47
CA GLN A 217 -17.96 -17.76 -4.89
C GLN A 217 -17.12 -18.74 -5.72
N PHE A 218 -15.86 -18.94 -5.36
CA PHE A 218 -14.96 -19.91 -5.99
C PHE A 218 -15.45 -21.35 -5.89
N VAL A 219 -16.17 -21.73 -4.81
CA VAL A 219 -16.69 -23.09 -4.63
C VAL A 219 -17.76 -23.42 -5.68
N TRP A 220 -18.64 -22.45 -5.98
CA TRP A 220 -19.66 -22.60 -7.01
C TRP A 220 -19.04 -22.71 -8.41
N ILE A 221 -18.02 -21.91 -8.71
CA ILE A 221 -17.29 -21.97 -9.99
C ILE A 221 -16.62 -23.35 -10.16
N ALA A 222 -15.99 -23.86 -9.10
CA ALA A 222 -15.34 -25.18 -9.13
C ALA A 222 -16.37 -26.31 -9.36
N LEU A 223 -17.52 -26.27 -8.67
CA LEU A 223 -18.58 -27.27 -8.85
C LEU A 223 -19.17 -27.25 -10.27
N ILE A 224 -19.43 -26.06 -10.82
CA ILE A 224 -19.90 -25.93 -12.22
C ILE A 224 -18.85 -26.46 -13.20
N GLY A 225 -17.57 -26.13 -12.98
CA GLY A 225 -16.47 -26.65 -13.79
C GLY A 225 -16.42 -28.18 -13.79
N ILE A 226 -16.55 -28.81 -12.61
CA ILE A 226 -16.57 -30.28 -12.47
C ILE A 226 -17.81 -30.89 -13.16
N ALA A 227 -18.99 -30.26 -13.02
CA ALA A 227 -20.20 -30.75 -13.68
C ALA A 227 -20.09 -30.69 -15.21
N LEU A 228 -19.50 -29.62 -15.74
CA LEU A 228 -19.29 -29.46 -17.19
C LEU A 228 -18.23 -30.44 -17.73
N THR A 229 -17.15 -30.69 -17.00
CA THR A 229 -16.14 -31.66 -17.44
C THR A 229 -16.71 -33.08 -17.46
N LEU A 230 -17.47 -33.48 -16.44
CA LEU A 230 -18.12 -34.79 -16.40
C LEU A 230 -19.22 -34.93 -17.46
N GLY A 231 -20.06 -33.89 -17.63
CA GLY A 231 -21.11 -33.89 -18.66
C GLY A 231 -20.55 -33.92 -20.08
N GLY A 232 -19.48 -33.16 -20.34
CA GLY A 232 -18.78 -33.17 -21.63
C GLY A 232 -18.13 -34.51 -21.92
N LEU A 233 -17.52 -35.16 -20.92
CA LEU A 233 -16.90 -36.48 -21.08
C LEU A 233 -17.96 -37.57 -21.32
N PHE A 234 -19.12 -37.47 -20.68
CA PHE A 234 -20.25 -38.39 -20.89
C PHE A 234 -20.89 -38.22 -22.27
N TRP A 235 -20.94 -36.99 -22.80
CA TRP A 235 -21.47 -36.71 -24.12
C TRP A 235 -20.54 -37.16 -25.27
N LEU A 236 -19.24 -37.22 -25.02
CA LEU A 236 -18.21 -37.64 -25.98
C LEU A 236 -17.94 -39.16 -25.98
N SER A 237 -18.58 -39.90 -25.07
CA SER A 237 -18.45 -41.36 -24.93
C SER A 237 -19.51 -42.13 -25.69
#